data_AF-A0A8S3C005-F1
#
_entry.id   AF-A0A8S3C005-F1
#
_cell.length_a   1.000
_cell.length_b   1.000
_cell.length_c   1.000
_cell.angle_alpha   90.00
_cell.angle_beta   90.00
_cell.angle_gamma   90.00
#
_symmetry.space_group_name_H-M   'P 1'
#
loop_
_entity.id
_entity.type
_entity.pdbx_description
1 polymer ?
#
loop_
_entity_poly.entity_id
_entity_poly.type
_entity_poly.pdbx_seq_one_letter_code
_entity_poly.pdbx_strand_id
1 'polypeptide(L)' 'MSNASKFSITGSRDGGIPSTILKPSAISSHPVYIQIHINNQPIKAIVDTGSPISIIHIEFLKTIKHENFRRQT' A
#
# COMPACT_ATOMS: atom_id res chain seq x y z
N MET A 1 11.63 -13.77 -17.75
CA MET A 1 11.73 -12.29 -17.76
C MET A 1 10.67 -11.75 -16.80
N SER A 2 11.06 -11.29 -15.61
CA SER A 2 10.12 -10.81 -14.60
C SER A 2 9.82 -9.32 -14.83
N ASN A 3 8.58 -9.01 -15.19
CA ASN A 3 8.10 -7.64 -15.29
C ASN A 3 7.67 -7.17 -13.90
N ALA A 4 8.64 -6.90 -13.03
CA ALA A 4 8.36 -6.29 -11.74
C ALA A 4 8.04 -4.82 -11.98
N SER A 5 6.75 -4.47 -11.93
CA SER A 5 6.31 -3.06 -11.92
C SER A 5 6.86 -2.43 -10.64
N LYS A 6 7.98 -1.74 -10.78
CA LYS A 6 8.71 -1.12 -9.66
C LYS A 6 7.96 0.15 -9.26
N PHE A 7 7.01 0.02 -8.33
CA PHE A 7 6.36 1.17 -7.72
C PHE A 7 7.32 1.78 -6.69
N SER A 8 7.98 2.90 -7.03
CA SER A 8 8.78 3.68 -6.08
C SER A 8 7.94 4.82 -5.52
N ILE A 9 7.63 4.78 -4.22
CA ILE A 9 7.20 5.98 -3.50
C ILE A 9 8.48 6.67 -3.01
N THR A 10 8.96 7.65 -3.76
CA THR A 10 9.96 8.58 -3.26
C THR A 10 9.28 9.46 -2.21
N GLY A 11 9.65 9.26 -0.94
CA GLY A 11 9.22 10.15 0.15
C GLY A 11 9.56 11.59 -0.23
N SER A 12 8.57 12.49 -0.12
CA SER A 12 8.74 13.90 -0.43
C SER A 12 9.81 14.49 0.48
N ARG A 13 10.99 14.70 -0.10
CA ARG A 13 11.96 15.72 0.30
C ARG A 13 12.08 16.68 -0.88
N ASP A 14 11.12 17.59 -0.93
CA ASP A 14 11.22 18.94 -1.49
C ASP A 14 11.69 19.05 -2.97
N GLY A 15 11.21 18.15 -3.83
CA GLY A 15 11.45 18.22 -5.27
C GLY A 15 10.32 17.56 -6.04
N GLY A 16 9.08 18.01 -5.80
CA GLY A 16 7.91 17.54 -6.54
C GLY A 16 8.09 17.79 -8.03
N ILE A 17 8.06 16.73 -8.84
CA ILE A 17 7.89 16.84 -10.28
C ILE A 17 6.62 17.68 -10.51
N PRO A 18 6.64 18.75 -11.32
CA PRO A 18 5.47 19.57 -11.56
C PRO A 18 4.30 18.68 -11.96
N SER A 19 3.14 18.93 -11.36
CA SER A 19 1.89 18.18 -11.50
C SER A 19 1.29 18.20 -12.92
N THR A 20 2.07 18.55 -13.94
CA THR A 20 1.61 18.72 -15.32
C THR A 20 1.47 17.41 -16.09
N ILE A 21 1.84 16.25 -15.53
CA ILE A 21 1.76 14.97 -16.25
C ILE A 21 1.25 13.83 -15.38
N LEU A 22 0.14 14.02 -14.67
CA LEU A 22 -0.71 12.89 -14.25
C LEU A 22 -2.16 13.37 -14.26
N LYS A 23 -2.80 13.33 -15.43
CA LYS A 23 -4.26 13.48 -15.51
C LYS A 23 -4.85 12.29 -14.73
N PRO A 24 -5.65 12.50 -13.66
CA PRO A 24 -6.28 11.41 -12.94
C PRO A 24 -7.09 10.58 -13.93
N SER A 25 -6.65 9.35 -14.19
CA SER A 25 -7.34 8.45 -15.09
C SER A 25 -8.54 7.88 -14.32
N ALA A 26 -9.72 8.43 -14.62
CA ALA A 26 -11.04 8.00 -14.19
C ALA A 26 -11.43 8.31 -12.74
N ILE A 27 -12.61 8.93 -12.62
CA ILE A 27 -13.44 8.88 -11.42
C ILE A 27 -13.88 7.42 -11.28
N SER A 28 -13.31 6.68 -10.33
CA SER A 28 -13.76 5.32 -10.05
C SER A 28 -14.98 5.39 -9.15
N SER A 29 -16.11 4.85 -9.59
CA SER A 29 -17.29 4.60 -8.75
C SER A 29 -17.11 3.41 -7.80
N HIS A 30 -15.95 2.73 -7.88
CA HIS A 30 -15.62 1.55 -7.11
C HIS A 30 -14.37 1.79 -6.26
N PRO A 31 -14.24 1.13 -5.09
CA PRO A 31 -13.02 1.19 -4.29
C PRO A 31 -11.82 0.75 -5.12
N VAL A 32 -10.71 1.50 -5.02
CA VAL A 32 -9.45 1.11 -5.63
C VAL A 32 -8.77 0.09 -4.72
N TYR A 33 -8.34 -1.03 -5.29
CA TYR A 33 -7.66 -2.08 -4.56
C TYR A 33 -6.23 -2.27 -5.04
N ILE A 34 -5.32 -2.51 -4.11
CA ILE A 34 -3.92 -2.83 -4.38
C ILE A 34 -3.52 -4.14 -3.69
N GLN A 35 -2.54 -4.83 -4.25
CA GLN A 35 -1.93 -5.99 -3.59
C GLN A 35 -0.74 -5.52 -2.76
N ILE A 36 -0.77 -5.80 -1.46
CA ILE A 36 0.32 -5.50 -0.52
C ILE A 36 0.79 -6.81 0.13
N HIS A 37 1.95 -6.78 0.76
CA HIS A 37 2.45 -7.90 1.56
C HIS A 37 2.54 -7.46 3.02
N ILE A 38 1.90 -8.21 3.92
CA ILE A 38 2.04 -8.05 5.37
C ILE A 38 2.72 -9.31 5.89
N ASN A 39 3.94 -9.19 6.43
CA ASN A 39 4.75 -10.33 6.87
C ASN A 39 4.87 -11.44 5.80
N ASN A 40 5.18 -11.04 4.57
CA ASN A 40 5.30 -11.93 3.39
C ASN A 40 3.98 -12.62 2.97
N GLN A 41 2.86 -12.33 3.63
CA GLN A 41 1.53 -12.79 3.22
C GLN A 41 0.89 -11.75 2.29
N PRO A 42 0.60 -12.09 1.02
CA PRO A 42 -0.07 -11.18 0.11
C PRO A 42 -1.53 -10.96 0.51
N ILE A 43 -1.99 -9.71 0.51
CA ILE A 43 -3.38 -9.34 0.76
C ILE A 43 -3.82 -8.18 -0.14
N LYS A 44 -5.12 -8.15 -0.44
CA LYS A 44 -5.78 -7.05 -1.15
C LYS A 44 -6.21 -5.98 -0.15
N ALA A 45 -5.72 -4.75 -0.33
CA ALA A 45 -6.05 -3.59 0.49
C ALA A 45 -6.83 -2.55 -0.32
N ILE A 46 -7.69 -1.79 0.35
CA ILE A 46 -8.39 -0.63 -0.24
C ILE A 46 -7.48 0.60 -0.12
N VAL A 47 -7.38 1.38 -1.19
CA VAL A 47 -6.73 2.70 -1.15
C VAL A 47 -7.77 3.70 -0.66
N ASP A 48 -7.58 4.19 0.56
CA ASP A 48 -8.42 5.20 1.20
C ASP A 48 -7.58 6.44 1.53
N THR A 49 -7.75 7.50 0.73
CA THR A 49 -7.06 8.78 0.95
C THR A 49 -7.67 9.62 2.08
N GLY A 50 -8.85 9.22 2.59
CA GLY A 50 -9.50 9.85 3.74
C GLY A 50 -9.00 9.32 5.09
N SER A 51 -8.20 8.25 5.09
CA SER A 51 -7.66 7.65 6.32
C SER A 51 -6.18 8.00 6.52
N PRO A 52 -5.79 8.63 7.65
CA PRO A 52 -4.39 8.91 7.96
C PRO A 52 -3.60 7.66 8.41
N ILE A 53 -4.29 6.56 8.68
CA ILE A 53 -3.71 5.32 9.19
C ILE A 53 -4.16 4.12 8.35
N SER A 54 -3.35 3.07 8.33
CA SER A 54 -3.76 1.77 7.77
C SER A 54 -4.52 0.97 8.83
N ILE A 55 -5.70 0.47 8.46
CA ILE A 55 -6.54 -0.35 9.34
C ILE A 55 -6.48 -1.80 8.85
N ILE A 56 -6.25 -2.72 9.77
CA ILE A 56 -6.24 -4.16 9.49
C ILE A 56 -7.46 -4.81 10.15
N HIS A 57 -8.19 -5.62 9.37
CA HIS A 57 -9.34 -6.35 9.89
C HIS A 57 -8.89 -7.41 10.92
N ILE A 58 -9.64 -7.55 12.03
CA ILE A 58 -9.27 -8.43 13.13
C ILE A 58 -9.14 -9.91 12.71
N GLU A 59 -9.99 -10.38 11.82
CA GLU A 59 -9.89 -11.76 11.31
C GLU A 59 -8.61 -11.98 10.50
N PHE A 60 -8.15 -10.97 9.76
CA PHE A 60 -6.87 -11.09 9.06
C PHE A 60 -5.70 -11.10 10.05
N LEU A 61 -5.76 -10.27 11.10
CA LEU A 61 -4.75 -10.21 12.14
C LEU A 61 -4.48 -11.60 12.76
N LYS A 62 -5.51 -12.41 12.99
CA LYS A 62 -5.39 -13.78 13.51
C LYS A 62 -4.62 -14.74 12.59
N THR A 63 -4.50 -14.41 11.30
CA THR A 63 -3.82 -15.26 10.30
C THR A 63 -2.37 -14.84 10.05
N ILE A 64 -2.00 -13.62 10.46
CA ILE A 64 -0.65 -13.09 10.23
C ILE A 64 0.31 -13.78 11.21
N LYS A 65 1.40 -14.35 10.67
CA LYS A 65 2.49 -14.86 11.52
C LYS A 65 3.13 -13.70 12.30
N HIS A 66 3.00 -13.73 13.62
CA HIS A 66 3.52 -12.69 14.51
C HIS A 66 5.00 -12.86 14.88
N GLU A 67 5.62 -13.95 14.42
CA GLU A 67 6.99 -14.36 14.75
C GLU A 67 8.03 -13.27 14.45
N ASN A 68 7.79 -12.46 13.40
CA ASN A 68 8.65 -11.35 12.99
C ASN A 68 8.45 -10.05 13.79
N PHE A 69 7.45 -9.97 14.69
CA PHE A 69 7.25 -8.82 15.59
C PHE A 69 8.02 -8.95 16.91
N ARG A 70 8.67 -10.10 17.15
CA ARG A 70 9.51 -10.26 18.33
C ARG A 70 10.74 -9.36 18.19
N ARG A 71 10.79 -8.35 19.09
CA ARG A 71 11.85 -7.35 19.21
C ARG A 71 13.22 -8.02 19.04
N GLN A 72 14.03 -7.47 18.14
CA GLN A 72 15.48 -7.51 18.33
C GLN A 72 15.74 -6.80 19.67
N THR A 73 15.95 -7.59 20.72
CA THR A 73 16.49 -7.14 22.00
C THR A 73 17.99 -6.97 21.88
#